data_AF-A0A353YIW0-F1
#
_entry.id   AF-A0A353YIW0-F1
#
_cell.length_a   1.000
_cell.length_b   1.000
_cell.length_c   1.000
_cell.angle_alpha   90.00
_cell.angle_beta   90.00
_cell.angle_gamma   90.00
#
_symmetry.space_group_name_H-M   'P 1'
#
loop_
_entity.id
_entity.type
_entity.pdbx_description
1 polymer ?
#
loop_
_entity_poly.entity_id
_entity_poly.type
_entity_poly.pdbx_seq_one_letter_code
_entity_poly.pdbx_strand_id
1 'polypeptide(L)'
;IEEFRFNSAVATIHEWVSALKKAESAGDAVLGARVEGASMLARCVTPFMPHLAEACWERLGQPAFVSSAPWPVADSALLVDDEVTMAVQVNGKRRGEITVPKSMEKSDIEATASALPEVVNFIEGKSVKKIIVVPGRIVNIVVA
;
A
#
# COMPACT_ATOMS: atom_id res chain seq x y z
N ILE A 1 -17.55 3.43 -6.69
CA ILE A 1 -18.59 4.16 -7.45
C ILE A 1 -19.93 3.46 -7.30
N GLU A 2 -20.00 2.16 -7.57
CA GLU A 2 -21.23 1.35 -7.50
C GLU A 2 -21.92 1.41 -6.12
N GLU A 3 -21.16 1.51 -5.03
CA GLU A 3 -21.69 1.68 -3.66
C GLU A 3 -22.06 3.13 -3.29
N PHE A 4 -22.04 4.08 -4.25
CA PHE A 4 -22.32 5.50 -4.02
C PHE A 4 -21.38 6.23 -3.03
N ARG A 5 -20.23 5.61 -2.71
CA ARG A 5 -19.18 6.19 -1.86
C ARG A 5 -18.24 7.12 -2.63
N PHE A 6 -18.80 8.16 -3.25
CA PHE A 6 -18.05 9.07 -4.15
C PHE A 6 -16.94 9.84 -3.44
N ASN A 7 -17.17 10.27 -2.19
CA ASN A 7 -16.16 10.93 -1.38
C ASN A 7 -14.93 10.04 -1.13
N SER A 8 -15.14 8.75 -0.84
CA SER A 8 -14.04 7.79 -0.70
C SER A 8 -13.30 7.59 -2.02
N ALA A 9 -14.01 7.52 -3.15
CA ALA A 9 -13.37 7.43 -4.48
C ALA A 9 -12.50 8.65 -4.80
N VAL A 10 -12.97 9.86 -4.50
CA VAL A 10 -12.19 11.09 -4.67
C VAL A 10 -10.97 11.13 -3.74
N ALA A 11 -11.10 10.66 -2.50
CA ALA A 11 -9.95 10.54 -1.59
C ALA A 11 -8.87 9.60 -2.15
N THR A 12 -9.26 8.43 -2.68
CA THR A 12 -8.34 7.50 -3.35
C THR A 12 -7.70 8.13 -4.60
N ILE A 13 -8.41 8.98 -5.36
CA ILE A 13 -7.82 9.74 -6.47
C ILE A 13 -6.69 10.66 -5.99
N HIS A 14 -6.85 11.35 -4.85
CA HIS A 14 -5.79 12.19 -4.28
C HIS A 14 -4.56 11.38 -3.82
N GLU A 15 -4.79 10.22 -3.22
CA GLU A 15 -3.72 9.28 -2.86
C GLU A 15 -2.96 8.82 -4.12
N TRP A 16 -3.68 8.49 -5.19
CA TRP A 16 -3.08 8.09 -6.48
C TRP A 16 -2.25 9.22 -7.11
N VAL A 17 -2.76 10.46 -7.12
CA VAL A 17 -1.98 11.62 -7.59
C VAL A 17 -0.67 11.77 -6.80
N SER A 18 -0.72 11.55 -5.49
CA SER A 18 0.47 11.61 -4.63
C SER A 18 1.48 10.51 -4.98
N ALA A 19 1.01 9.29 -5.28
CA ALA A 19 1.86 8.20 -5.76
C ALA A 19 2.53 8.53 -7.11
N LEU A 20 1.81 9.12 -8.06
CA LEU A 20 2.36 9.55 -9.36
C LEU A 20 3.42 10.65 -9.22
N LYS A 21 3.26 11.58 -8.26
CA LYS A 21 4.27 12.59 -7.93
C LYS A 21 5.51 11.99 -7.29
N LYS A 22 5.36 10.96 -6.46
CA LYS A 22 6.50 10.22 -5.91
C LYS A 22 7.25 9.49 -7.01
N ALA A 23 6.53 8.85 -7.94
CA ALA A 23 7.13 8.16 -9.08
C ALA A 23 7.88 9.13 -10.02
N GLU A 24 7.39 10.35 -10.22
CA GLU A 24 8.14 11.40 -10.93
C GLU A 24 9.54 11.62 -10.39
N SER A 25 9.66 11.60 -9.06
CA SER A 25 10.93 11.87 -8.36
C SER A 25 11.87 10.65 -8.37
N ALA A 26 11.39 9.47 -8.75
CA ALA A 26 12.17 8.24 -8.77
C ALA A 26 12.95 8.01 -10.09
N GLY A 27 12.80 8.91 -11.07
CA GLY A 27 13.57 8.92 -12.32
C GLY A 27 13.00 8.03 -13.43
N ASP A 28 13.74 7.94 -14.54
CA ASP A 28 13.24 7.38 -15.81
C ASP A 28 12.90 5.88 -15.75
N ALA A 29 13.48 5.13 -14.80
CA ALA A 29 13.22 3.71 -14.63
C ALA A 29 11.73 3.40 -14.39
N VAL A 30 10.98 4.34 -13.80
CA VAL A 30 9.55 4.17 -13.53
C VAL A 30 8.65 4.94 -14.50
N LEU A 31 9.21 5.56 -15.54
CA LEU A 31 8.45 6.42 -16.45
C LEU A 31 7.29 5.67 -17.13
N GLY A 32 7.54 4.44 -17.60
CA GLY A 32 6.51 3.60 -18.21
C GLY A 32 5.33 3.34 -17.26
N ALA A 33 5.62 2.88 -16.05
CA ALA A 33 4.62 2.63 -15.01
C ALA A 33 3.87 3.91 -14.60
N ARG A 34 4.57 5.05 -14.56
CA ARG A 34 3.96 6.36 -14.26
C ARG A 34 2.98 6.79 -15.36
N VAL A 35 3.35 6.62 -16.64
CA VAL A 35 2.47 6.95 -17.77
C VAL A 35 1.24 6.05 -17.80
N GLU A 36 1.42 4.75 -17.57
CA GLU A 36 0.31 3.80 -17.45
C GLU A 36 -0.63 4.18 -16.29
N GLY A 37 -0.07 4.43 -15.11
CA GLY A 37 -0.84 4.86 -13.95
C GLY A 37 -1.58 6.18 -14.17
N ALA A 38 -0.99 7.15 -14.87
CA ALA A 38 -1.64 8.40 -15.23
C ALA A 38 -2.80 8.18 -16.24
N SER A 39 -2.63 7.28 -17.21
CA SER A 39 -3.68 6.89 -18.16
C SER A 39 -4.85 6.20 -17.45
N MET A 40 -4.59 5.30 -16.50
CA MET A 40 -5.64 4.70 -15.67
C MET A 40 -6.37 5.76 -14.83
N LEU A 41 -5.62 6.69 -14.21
CA LEU A 41 -6.20 7.77 -13.42
C LEU A 41 -7.12 8.67 -14.25
N ALA A 42 -6.71 9.06 -15.46
CA ALA A 42 -7.54 9.87 -16.35
C ALA A 42 -8.91 9.19 -16.60
N ARG A 43 -8.90 7.88 -16.90
CA ARG A 43 -10.14 7.10 -17.06
C ARG A 43 -10.98 7.06 -15.79
N CYS A 44 -10.37 6.78 -14.64
CA CYS A 44 -11.06 6.73 -13.34
C CYS A 44 -11.66 8.08 -12.89
N VAL A 45 -11.08 9.19 -13.32
CA VAL A 45 -11.55 10.55 -13.00
C VAL A 45 -12.73 10.97 -13.88
N THR A 46 -12.94 10.33 -15.04
CA THR A 46 -14.00 10.67 -16.02
C THR A 46 -15.39 10.88 -15.40
N PRO A 47 -15.90 10.02 -14.49
CA PRO A 47 -17.22 10.21 -13.90
C PRO A 47 -17.36 11.45 -12.99
N PHE A 48 -16.25 12.04 -12.56
CA PHE A 48 -16.22 13.15 -11.61
C PHE A 48 -15.81 14.47 -12.27
N MET A 49 -14.79 14.43 -13.13
CA MET A 49 -14.20 15.60 -13.77
C MET A 49 -13.89 15.29 -15.25
N PRO A 50 -14.91 15.08 -16.10
CA PRO A 50 -14.72 14.59 -17.47
C PRO A 50 -13.85 15.50 -18.33
N HIS A 51 -14.01 16.82 -18.24
CA HIS A 51 -13.19 17.77 -19.00
C HIS A 51 -11.70 17.72 -18.62
N LEU A 52 -11.40 17.53 -17.33
CA LEU A 52 -10.02 17.36 -16.86
C LEU A 52 -9.44 16.02 -17.30
N ALA A 53 -10.25 14.96 -17.25
CA ALA A 53 -9.87 13.64 -17.73
C ALA A 53 -9.47 13.69 -19.22
N GLU A 54 -10.26 14.35 -20.07
CA GLU A 54 -9.94 14.53 -21.50
C GLU A 54 -8.63 15.32 -21.69
N ALA A 55 -8.46 16.45 -20.99
CA ALA A 55 -7.22 17.24 -21.10
C ALA A 55 -5.98 16.47 -20.64
N CYS A 56 -6.10 15.62 -19.61
CA CYS A 56 -5.03 14.73 -19.18
C CYS A 56 -4.75 13.62 -20.20
N TRP A 57 -5.79 13.01 -20.75
CA TRP A 57 -5.71 11.95 -21.77
C TRP A 57 -4.99 12.44 -23.04
N GLU A 58 -5.37 13.62 -23.53
CA GLU A 58 -4.71 14.29 -24.66
C GLU A 58 -3.24 14.59 -24.37
N ARG A 59 -2.92 15.10 -23.17
CA ARG A 59 -1.53 15.36 -22.76
C ARG A 59 -0.67 14.09 -22.67
N LEU A 60 -1.28 12.94 -22.39
CA LEU A 60 -0.62 11.64 -22.41
C LEU A 60 -0.45 11.07 -23.83
N GLY A 61 -0.89 11.80 -24.86
CA GLY A 61 -0.81 11.39 -26.26
C GLY A 61 -1.72 10.20 -26.59
N GLN A 62 -2.75 9.96 -25.79
CA GLN A 62 -3.67 8.85 -26.02
C GLN A 62 -4.66 9.20 -27.14
N PRO A 63 -5.06 8.21 -27.96
CA PRO A 63 -6.00 8.44 -29.05
C PRO A 63 -7.44 8.55 -28.54
N ALA A 64 -8.31 9.13 -29.38
CA ALA A 64 -9.75 9.27 -29.14
C ALA A 64 -10.09 9.94 -27.80
N PHE A 65 -11.37 9.89 -27.42
CA PHE A 65 -11.86 10.44 -26.16
C PHE A 65 -11.66 9.46 -25.01
N VAL A 66 -11.29 9.96 -23.82
CA VAL A 66 -11.15 9.11 -22.63
C VAL A 66 -12.47 8.42 -22.28
N SER A 67 -13.59 9.07 -22.57
CA SER A 67 -14.95 8.53 -22.37
C SER A 67 -15.25 7.28 -23.23
N SER A 68 -14.51 7.07 -24.32
CA SER A 68 -14.60 5.88 -25.18
C SER A 68 -13.62 4.78 -24.80
N ALA A 69 -12.66 5.07 -23.90
CA ALA A 69 -11.66 4.11 -23.48
C ALA A 69 -12.26 3.07 -22.50
N PRO A 70 -11.79 1.81 -22.53
CA PRO A 70 -12.25 0.80 -21.59
C PRO A 70 -11.85 1.16 -20.16
N TRP A 71 -12.75 0.85 -19.21
CA TRP A 71 -12.46 1.01 -17.78
C TRP A 71 -11.20 0.23 -17.41
N PRO A 72 -10.26 0.82 -16.64
CA PRO A 72 -9.02 0.16 -16.28
C PRO A 72 -9.27 -1.12 -15.46
N VAL A 73 -8.55 -2.18 -15.80
CA VAL A 73 -8.53 -3.45 -15.07
C VAL A 73 -7.15 -3.60 -14.43
N ALA A 74 -7.12 -3.89 -13.13
CA ALA A 74 -5.87 -4.09 -12.41
C ALA A 74 -5.30 -5.49 -12.72
N ASP A 75 -3.99 -5.56 -12.98
CA ASP A 75 -3.28 -6.83 -13.06
C ASP A 75 -3.07 -7.38 -11.64
N SER A 76 -3.65 -8.55 -11.38
CA SER A 76 -3.55 -9.20 -10.06
C SER A 76 -2.11 -9.56 -9.68
N ALA A 77 -1.23 -9.79 -10.65
CA ALA A 77 0.18 -10.06 -10.37
C ALA A 77 0.91 -8.83 -9.79
N LEU A 78 0.51 -7.62 -10.20
CA LEU A 78 1.09 -6.35 -9.71
C LEU A 78 0.52 -5.90 -8.36
N LEU A 79 -0.53 -6.57 -7.87
CA LEU A 79 -1.15 -6.31 -6.56
C LEU A 79 -0.54 -7.18 -5.45
N VAL A 80 0.39 -8.06 -5.78
CA VAL A 80 1.05 -8.91 -4.80
C VAL A 80 2.21 -8.14 -4.17
N ASP A 81 2.02 -7.67 -2.93
CA ASP A 81 3.17 -7.18 -2.16
C ASP A 81 4.10 -8.35 -1.80
N ASP A 82 5.39 -8.23 -2.06
CA ASP A 82 6.39 -9.22 -1.61
C ASP A 82 6.68 -9.12 -0.11
N GLU A 83 6.38 -7.96 0.49
CA GLU A 83 6.58 -7.65 1.89
C GLU A 83 5.25 -7.37 2.60
N VAL A 84 5.23 -7.59 3.92
CA VAL A 84 4.12 -7.25 4.80
C VAL A 84 4.63 -6.46 5.99
N THR A 85 3.98 -5.33 6.25
CA THR A 85 4.18 -4.58 7.49
C THR A 85 3.28 -5.17 8.59
N MET A 86 3.91 -5.69 9.64
CA MET A 86 3.25 -6.30 10.78
C MET A 86 3.45 -5.43 12.01
N ALA A 87 2.34 -5.05 12.67
CA ALA A 87 2.43 -4.31 13.92
C ALA A 87 2.92 -5.22 15.05
N VAL A 88 3.91 -4.78 15.81
CA VAL A 88 4.44 -5.50 16.97
C VAL A 88 3.79 -4.97 18.24
N GLN A 89 3.26 -5.87 19.05
CA GLN A 89 2.56 -5.59 20.30
C GLN A 89 3.25 -6.28 21.48
N VAL A 90 3.20 -5.64 22.65
CA VAL A 90 3.58 -6.26 23.92
C VAL A 90 2.40 -6.16 24.88
N ASN A 91 1.91 -7.30 25.35
CA ASN A 91 0.68 -7.41 26.15
C ASN A 91 -0.50 -6.64 25.51
N GLY A 92 -0.67 -6.76 24.19
CA GLY A 92 -1.76 -6.15 23.43
C GLY A 92 -1.62 -4.65 23.11
N LYS A 93 -0.55 -3.98 23.56
CA LYS A 93 -0.27 -2.57 23.21
C LYS A 93 0.75 -2.50 22.07
N ARG A 94 0.46 -1.74 21.00
CA ARG A 94 1.39 -1.52 19.88
C ARG A 94 2.65 -0.82 20.37
N ARG A 95 3.81 -1.41 20.06
CA ARG A 95 5.14 -0.91 20.44
C ARG A 95 6.03 -0.55 19.27
N GLY A 96 5.74 -1.09 18.09
CA GLY A 96 6.43 -0.77 16.85
C GLY A 96 5.80 -1.51 15.68
N GLU A 97 6.52 -1.59 14.58
CA GLU A 97 6.18 -2.41 13.42
C GLU A 97 7.45 -2.96 12.77
N ILE A 98 7.30 -4.09 12.08
CA ILE A 98 8.34 -4.70 11.28
C ILE A 98 7.81 -4.89 9.87
N THR A 99 8.64 -4.65 8.86
CA THR A 99 8.36 -5.01 7.48
C THR A 99 9.20 -6.23 7.14
N VAL A 100 8.54 -7.32 6.75
CA VAL A 100 9.17 -8.62 6.48
C VAL A 100 8.64 -9.21 5.19
N PRO A 101 9.42 -10.04 4.46
CA PRO A 101 8.93 -10.79 3.31
C PRO A 101 7.70 -11.63 3.68
N LYS A 102 6.70 -11.72 2.79
CA LYS A 102 5.52 -12.58 3.00
C LYS A 102 5.87 -14.04 3.20
N SER A 103 6.97 -14.49 2.60
CA SER A 103 7.48 -15.86 2.71
C SER A 103 8.33 -16.12 3.96
N MET A 104 8.53 -15.11 4.82
CA MET A 104 9.37 -15.28 6.01
C MET A 104 8.72 -16.27 6.99
N GLU A 105 9.53 -17.20 7.49
CA GLU A 105 9.07 -18.21 8.43
C GLU A 105 8.68 -17.60 9.77
N LYS A 106 7.70 -18.23 10.42
CA LYS A 106 7.14 -17.72 11.68
C LYS A 106 8.22 -17.49 12.74
N SER A 107 9.20 -18.40 12.86
CA SER A 107 10.30 -18.29 13.83
C SER A 107 11.18 -17.06 13.58
N ASP A 108 11.41 -16.73 12.31
CA ASP A 108 12.24 -15.60 11.94
C ASP A 108 11.51 -14.28 12.20
N ILE A 109 10.20 -14.24 11.92
CA ILE A 109 9.33 -13.11 12.29
C ILE A 109 9.35 -12.87 13.81
N GLU A 110 9.28 -13.94 14.61
CA GLU A 110 9.37 -13.84 16.08
C GLU A 110 10.71 -13.26 16.54
N ALA A 111 11.81 -13.70 15.94
CA ALA A 111 13.15 -13.19 16.23
C ALA A 111 13.29 -11.71 15.84
N THR A 112 12.86 -11.33 14.63
CA THR A 112 12.89 -9.94 14.16
C THR A 112 12.04 -9.03 15.03
N ALA A 113 10.82 -9.44 15.41
CA ALA A 113 9.95 -8.66 16.27
C ALA A 113 10.54 -8.47 17.67
N SER A 114 11.18 -9.50 18.22
CA SER A 114 11.79 -9.46 19.56
C SER A 114 13.08 -8.64 19.61
N ALA A 115 13.80 -8.55 18.49
CA ALA A 115 15.02 -7.76 18.34
C ALA A 115 14.76 -6.27 18.07
N LEU A 116 13.50 -5.87 17.82
CA LEU A 116 13.16 -4.48 17.53
C LEU A 116 13.51 -3.59 18.74
N PRO A 117 14.35 -2.54 18.59
CA PRO A 117 14.83 -1.74 19.73
C PRO A 117 13.70 -1.16 20.59
N GLU A 118 12.60 -0.76 19.94
CA GLU A 118 11.40 -0.25 20.61
C GLU A 118 10.73 -1.29 21.50
N VAL A 119 10.83 -2.59 21.14
CA VAL A 119 10.24 -3.72 21.84
C VAL A 119 11.15 -4.24 22.93
N VAL A 120 12.48 -4.25 22.70
CA VAL A 120 13.50 -4.72 23.66
C VAL A 120 13.29 -4.08 25.04
N ASN A 121 13.07 -2.77 25.09
CA ASN A 121 12.82 -2.03 26.34
C ASN A 121 11.58 -2.52 27.11
N PHE A 122 10.58 -3.11 26.43
CA PHE A 122 9.36 -3.60 27.09
C PHE A 122 9.44 -5.06 27.51
N ILE A 123 10.38 -5.82 26.93
CA ILE A 123 10.63 -7.24 27.23
C ILE A 123 11.80 -7.43 28.20
N GLU A 124 12.71 -6.47 28.30
CA GLU A 124 13.87 -6.54 29.19
C GLU A 124 13.46 -6.77 30.65
N GLY A 125 14.12 -7.72 31.31
CA GLY A 125 13.83 -8.12 32.68
C GLY A 125 12.52 -8.91 32.88
N LYS A 126 11.77 -9.22 31.81
CA LYS A 126 10.51 -9.99 31.88
C LYS A 126 10.63 -11.34 31.21
N SER A 127 9.82 -12.28 31.65
CA SER A 127 9.73 -13.61 31.05
C SER A 127 8.74 -13.60 29.87
N VAL A 128 9.22 -13.93 28.68
CA VAL A 128 8.33 -14.13 27.51
C VAL A 128 7.55 -15.42 27.71
N LYS A 129 6.23 -15.31 27.87
CA LYS A 129 5.32 -16.46 28.08
C LYS A 129 4.84 -17.06 26.77
N LYS A 130 4.57 -16.21 25.78
CA LYS A 130 4.03 -16.63 24.48
C LYS A 130 4.27 -15.56 23.43
N ILE A 131 4.60 -15.97 22.21
CA ILE A 131 4.59 -15.08 21.04
C ILE A 131 3.47 -15.57 20.11
N ILE A 132 2.64 -14.64 19.65
CA ILE A 132 1.51 -14.91 18.77
C ILE A 132 1.74 -14.15 17.47
N VAL A 133 2.06 -14.88 16.41
CA VAL A 133 2.18 -14.34 15.06
C VAL A 133 0.89 -14.63 14.30
N VAL A 134 0.25 -13.58 13.81
CA VAL A 134 -0.82 -13.67 12.82
C VAL A 134 -0.23 -13.19 11.50
N PRO A 135 0.09 -14.10 10.55
CA PRO A 135 0.79 -13.76 9.30
C PRO A 135 0.13 -12.59 8.57
N GLY A 136 0.94 -11.63 8.12
CA GLY A 136 0.49 -10.44 7.39
C GLY A 136 -0.36 -9.45 8.19
N ARG A 137 -0.51 -9.64 9.52
CA ARG A 137 -1.26 -8.70 10.38
C ARG A 137 -0.45 -8.20 11.56
N ILE A 138 -0.14 -9.07 12.52
CA ILE A 138 0.40 -8.65 13.83
C ILE A 138 1.33 -9.69 14.45
N VAL A 139 2.25 -9.22 15.28
CA VAL A 139 3.02 -10.04 16.23
C VAL A 139 2.71 -9.53 17.64
N ASN A 140 2.22 -10.39 18.53
CA ASN A 140 1.97 -10.03 19.93
C ASN A 140 2.82 -10.88 20.87
N ILE A 141 3.66 -10.20 21.65
CA ILE A 141 4.56 -10.79 22.63
C ILE A 141 3.91 -10.64 24.01
N VAL A 142 3.61 -11.78 24.64
CA VAL A 142 3.06 -11.83 25.99
C VAL A 142 4.21 -11.99 26.98
N VAL A 143 4.36 -11.01 27.86
CA VAL A 143 5.41 -10.98 28.90
C VAL A 143 4.81 -10.93 30.29
N ALA A 144 5.47 -11.60 31.24
CA ALA A 144 5.15 -11.58 32.67
C ALA A 144 6.39 -11.25 33.50
#